data_AF-A0A5C7F3Y3-F1
#
_entry.id   AF-A0A5C7F3Y3-F1
#
_cell.length_a   1.000
_cell.length_b   1.000
_cell.length_c   1.000
_cell.angle_alpha   90.00
_cell.angle_beta   90.00
_cell.angle_gamma   90.00
#
_symmetry.space_group_name_H-M   'P 1'
#
loop_
_entity.id
_entity.type
_entity.pdbx_description
1 polymer ?
#
loop_
_entity_poly.entity_id
_entity_poly.type
_entity_poly.pdbx_seq_one_letter_code
_entity_poly.pdbx_strand_id
1 'polypeptide(L)' 'MGQRLKSGLLAASLFGVISFLFGFFVFEEIKWSNVIGTAGGGFIAWYFFIPRLNNKEYK' A
#
# COMPACT_ATOMS: atom_id res chain seq x y z
N MET A 1 6.55 11.15 18.46
CA MET A 1 6.39 10.60 17.10
C MET A 1 5.76 11.63 16.19
N GLY A 2 6.40 11.99 15.07
CA GLY A 2 5.85 12.95 14.10
C GLY A 2 4.60 12.41 13.38
N GLN A 3 3.68 13.30 13.02
CA GLN A 3 2.39 12.98 12.40
C GLN A 3 2.52 12.19 11.10
N ARG A 4 3.58 12.44 10.33
CA ARG A 4 3.94 11.69 9.11
C ARG A 4 4.30 10.24 9.41
N LEU A 5 5.02 9.99 10.50
CA LEU A 5 5.45 8.65 10.88
C LEU A 5 4.26 7.80 11.34
N LYS A 6 3.34 8.39 12.11
CA LYS A 6 2.08 7.74 12.51
C LYS A 6 1.21 7.39 11.28
N SER A 7 1.11 8.31 10.33
CA SER A 7 0.33 8.10 9.10
C SER A 7 0.97 7.03 8.19
N GLY A 8 2.30 7.01 8.09
CA GLY A 8 3.03 5.97 7.36
C GLY A 8 2.86 4.59 7.98
N LEU A 9 2.88 4.50 9.32
CA LEU A 9 2.68 3.22 10.03
C LEU A 9 1.26 2.68 9.84
N LEU A 10 0.25 3.55 9.90
CA LEU A 10 -1.16 3.20 9.63
C LEU A 10 -1.38 2.79 8.18
N ALA A 11 -0.75 3.49 7.22
CA ALA A 11 -0.84 3.12 5.82
C ALA A 11 -0.19 1.74 5.58
N ALA A 12 0.98 1.48 6.16
CA ALA A 12 1.66 0.19 6.02
C ALA A 12 0.81 -0.97 6.56
N SER A 13 0.16 -0.80 7.72
CA SER A 13 -0.73 -1.83 8.27
C SER A 13 -1.96 -2.06 7.39
N LEU A 14 -2.59 -0.99 6.86
CA LEU A 14 -3.71 -1.07 5.93
C LEU A 14 -3.33 -1.82 4.64
N PHE A 15 -2.20 -1.48 4.02
CA PHE A 15 -1.74 -2.16 2.80
C PHE A 15 -1.42 -3.64 3.04
N GLY A 16 -0.89 -3.98 4.21
CA GLY A 16 -0.67 -5.38 4.62
C GLY A 16 -1.97 -6.17 4.71
N VAL A 17 -2.99 -5.62 5.40
CA VAL A 17 -4.30 -6.27 5.54
C VAL A 17 -5.01 -6.40 4.18
N ILE A 18 -5.00 -5.34 3.36
CA ILE A 18 -5.62 -5.35 2.04
C ILE A 18 -4.95 -6.40 1.15
N SER A 19 -3.62 -6.48 1.15
CA SER A 19 -2.89 -7.43 0.29
C SER A 19 -3.06 -8.87 0.73
N PHE A 20 -3.18 -9.10 2.04
CA PHE A 20 -3.50 -10.42 2.57
C PHE A 20 -4.91 -10.87 2.14
N LEU A 21 -5.91 -9.99 2.28
CA LEU A 21 -7.27 -10.24 1.80
C LEU A 21 -7.31 -10.45 0.28
N PHE A 22 -6.59 -9.62 -0.47
CA PHE A 22 -6.50 -9.74 -1.93
C PHE A 22 -5.86 -11.07 -2.34
N GLY A 23 -4.80 -11.47 -1.64
CA GLY A 23 -4.18 -12.79 -1.82
C GLY A 23 -5.16 -13.94 -1.59
N PHE A 24 -5.97 -13.85 -0.52
CA PHE A 24 -6.97 -14.85 -0.17
C PHE A 24 -8.11 -14.93 -1.19
N PHE A 25 -8.67 -13.78 -1.60
CA PHE A 25 -9.83 -13.74 -2.49
C PHE A 25 -9.49 -14.00 -3.97
N VAL A 26 -8.30 -13.61 -4.43
CA VAL A 26 -7.97 -13.65 -5.87
C VAL A 26 -7.24 -14.92 -6.27
N PHE A 27 -6.38 -15.47 -5.40
CA PHE A 27 -5.52 -16.58 -5.77
C PHE A 27 -5.94 -17.93 -5.20
N GLU A 28 -6.95 -17.99 -4.31
CA GLU A 28 -7.41 -19.17 -3.54
C GLU A 28 -6.32 -19.86 -2.67
N GLU A 29 -5.04 -19.66 -2.99
CA GLU A 29 -3.86 -20.04 -2.24
C GLU A 29 -3.07 -18.80 -1.82
N ILE A 30 -2.73 -18.73 -0.53
CA ILE A 30 -1.94 -17.61 0.01
C ILE A 30 -0.48 -17.79 -0.40
N LYS A 31 -0.12 -17.25 -1.57
CA LYS A 31 1.27 -17.09 -1.99
C LYS A 31 1.83 -15.82 -1.35
N TRP A 32 2.64 -15.99 -0.31
CA TRP A 32 3.30 -14.89 0.40
C TRP A 32 4.08 -13.95 -0.52
N SER A 33 4.64 -14.45 -1.62
CA SER A 33 5.29 -13.63 -2.65
C SER A 33 4.34 -12.60 -3.26
N ASN A 34 3.09 -12.98 -3.57
CA ASN A 34 2.09 -12.08 -4.11
C ASN A 34 1.62 -11.08 -3.04
N VAL A 35 1.43 -11.53 -1.79
CA VAL A 35 1.00 -10.65 -0.69
C VAL A 35 2.05 -9.56 -0.43
N ILE A 36 3.33 -9.93 -0.36
CA ILE A 36 4.44 -8.99 -0.14
C ILE A 36 4.59 -8.06 -1.34
N GLY A 37 4.51 -8.60 -2.57
CA GLY A 37 4.58 -7.80 -3.80
C GLY A 37 3.45 -6.77 -3.91
N THR A 38 2.23 -7.16 -3.58
CA THR A 38 1.05 -6.29 -3.65
C THR A 38 1.07 -5.24 -2.53
N ALA A 39 1.46 -5.63 -1.32
CA ALA A 39 1.57 -4.71 -0.18
C ALA A 39 2.68 -3.68 -0.39
N GLY A 40 3.86 -4.14 -0.79
CA GLY A 40 5.00 -3.27 -1.08
C GLY A 40 4.75 -2.38 -2.29
N GLY A 41 4.23 -2.93 -3.38
CA GLY A 41 3.88 -2.19 -4.59
C GLY A 41 2.81 -1.13 -4.34
N GLY A 42 1.73 -1.49 -3.64
CA GLY A 42 0.66 -0.57 -3.25
C GLY A 42 1.15 0.56 -2.34
N PHE A 43 1.98 0.22 -1.35
CA PHE A 43 2.56 1.22 -0.44
C PHE A 43 3.51 2.18 -1.16
N ILE A 44 4.39 1.69 -2.03
CA ILE A 44 5.31 2.54 -2.82
C ILE A 44 4.53 3.42 -3.79
N ALA A 45 3.51 2.88 -4.47
CA ALA A 45 2.64 3.66 -5.35
C ALA A 45 1.91 4.76 -4.57
N TRP A 46 1.36 4.45 -3.40
CA TRP A 46 0.70 5.44 -2.57
C TRP A 46 1.65 6.52 -2.05
N TYR A 47 2.85 6.13 -1.61
CA TYR A 47 3.81 7.06 -1.01
C TYR A 47 4.53 7.94 -2.05
N PHE A 48 4.82 7.42 -3.24
CA PHE A 48 5.60 8.14 -4.26
C PHE A 48 4.80 8.58 -5.48
N PHE A 49 3.83 7.79 -5.96
CA PHE A 49 3.09 8.11 -7.18
C PHE A 49 1.90 9.02 -6.93
N ILE A 50 1.07 8.73 -5.92
CA ILE A 50 -0.12 9.53 -5.61
C ILE A 50 0.21 11.00 -5.31
N PRO A 51 1.18 11.35 -4.45
CA PRO A 51 1.52 12.76 -4.23
C PRO A 51 2.09 13.44 -5.48
N ARG A 52 2.72 12.68 -6.38
CA ARG A 52 3.25 13.21 -7.66
C ARG A 52 2.15 13.44 -8.70
N LEU A 53 1.08 12.67 -8.64
CA LEU A 53 -0.14 12.87 -9.43
C LEU A 53 -0.96 14.04 -8.90
N ASN A 54 -1.13 14.15 -7.57
CA ASN A 54 -1.92 15.21 -6.94
C ASN A 54 -1.30 16.62 -7.14
N ASN A 55 0.03 16.71 -7.24
CA ASN A 55 0.71 17.98 -7.54
C ASN A 55 0.54 18.47 -8.99
N LYS A 56 -0.05 17.66 -9.89
CA LYS A 56 -0.35 18.09 -11.27
C LYS A 56 -1.74 18.73 -11.42
N GLU A 57 -2.62 18.65 -10.43
CA GLU A 57 -3.96 19.24 -10.50
C GLU A 57 -4.01 20.71 -10.04
N TYR A 58 -2.90 21.29 -9.57
CA TYR A 58 -2.77 22.72 -9.22
C TYR A 58 -1.74 23.45 -10.10
N LYS A 59 -1.88 23.38 -11.42
CA LYS A 59 -1.24 24.32 -12.34
C LYS A 59 -2.21 24.77 -13.43
#